data_AF-A0A950AQC0-F1
#
_entry.id   AF-A0A950AQC0-F1
#
_cell.length_a   1.000
_cell.length_b   1.000
_cell.length_c   1.000
_cell.angle_alpha   90.00
_cell.angle_beta   90.00
_cell.angle_gamma   90.00
#
_symmetry.space_group_name_H-M   'P 1'
#
loop_
_entity.id
_entity.type
_entity.pdbx_description
1 polymer ?
#
loop_
_entity_poly.entity_id
_entity_poly.type
_entity_poly.pdbx_seq_one_letter_code
_entity_poly.pdbx_strand_id
1 'polypeptide(L)'
;LVSRIDRAEPRPVGDAERDALPPDLKDRLKVDNGRYYRGNDPAHPEVGDVTVEFQQVRPTTVSLLAQQAGDSFQPFQTRAGDAIDRLQVGTATADAMFQAAVAENHLLAWGLRLVGFFLMAIGIGLVLGPLAVFADVIPWLGSIVRGGTWLIASGVALVLSLVTIALGWIAYRPVIGIAVFAAAGAAFVGFTYLVRGRRRAPNREMMPGTP
;
A
#
# COMPACT_ATOMS: atom_id res chain seq x y z
N LEU A 1 -17.85 15.83 3.33
CA LEU A 1 -16.76 16.77 3.66
C LEU A 1 -16.54 16.86 5.18
N VAL A 2 -17.53 17.27 5.96
CA VAL A 2 -17.41 17.37 7.44
C VAL A 2 -17.10 16.02 8.11
N SER A 3 -17.63 14.92 7.58
CA SER A 3 -17.35 13.56 8.06
C SER A 3 -15.91 13.07 7.87
N ARG A 4 -15.07 13.79 7.10
CA ARG A 4 -13.64 13.47 6.92
C ARG A 4 -12.72 14.26 7.86
N ILE A 5 -13.29 15.06 8.77
CA ILE A 5 -12.53 15.68 9.84
C ILE A 5 -12.38 14.61 10.93
N ASP A 6 -11.40 13.74 10.75
CA ASP A 6 -11.19 12.54 11.59
C ASP A 6 -10.65 12.87 13.01
N ARG A 7 -10.74 14.14 13.44
CA ARG A 7 -10.44 14.57 14.82
C ARG A 7 -11.73 14.69 15.64
N ALA A 8 -12.46 13.60 15.72
CA ALA A 8 -13.53 13.47 16.70
C ALA A 8 -12.87 13.31 18.08
N GLU A 9 -12.93 14.36 18.90
CA GLU A 9 -12.44 14.29 20.28
C GLU A 9 -13.58 13.76 21.17
N PRO A 10 -13.29 12.88 22.14
CA PRO A 10 -14.27 12.48 23.13
C PRO A 10 -14.86 13.72 23.80
N ARG A 11 -16.18 13.80 23.83
CA ARG A 11 -16.92 14.79 24.60
C ARG A 11 -17.35 14.10 25.90
N PRO A 12 -16.58 14.22 26.98
CA PRO A 12 -16.94 13.58 28.23
C PRO A 12 -18.27 14.13 28.74
N VAL A 13 -19.13 13.23 29.21
CA VAL A 13 -20.37 13.58 29.91
C VAL A 13 -20.15 13.53 31.41
N GLY A 14 -20.64 14.54 32.13
CA GLY A 14 -20.62 14.62 33.59
C GLY A 14 -22.01 14.44 34.19
N ASP A 15 -22.08 14.49 35.52
CA ASP A 15 -23.34 14.42 36.25
C ASP A 15 -24.28 15.59 35.92
N ALA A 16 -23.72 16.76 35.61
CA ALA A 16 -24.49 17.93 35.21
C ALA A 16 -25.25 17.71 33.89
N GLU A 17 -24.62 17.06 32.90
CA GLU A 17 -25.25 16.70 31.64
C GLU A 17 -26.29 15.59 31.82
N ARG A 18 -26.04 14.63 32.73
CA ARG A 18 -27.03 13.61 33.09
C ARG A 18 -28.27 14.26 33.68
N ASP A 19 -28.10 15.26 34.54
CA ASP A 19 -29.19 15.92 35.23
C ASP A 19 -30.10 16.74 34.31
N ALA A 20 -29.59 17.11 33.12
CA ALA A 20 -30.34 17.77 32.05
C ALA A 20 -31.11 16.77 31.15
N LEU A 21 -30.93 15.46 31.33
CA LEU A 21 -31.67 14.45 30.58
C LEU A 21 -33.14 14.38 31.02
N PRO A 22 -34.05 13.92 30.14
CA PRO A 22 -35.41 13.58 30.53
C PRO A 22 -35.44 12.61 31.72
N PRO A 23 -36.43 12.71 32.63
CA PRO A 23 -36.50 11.91 33.86
C PRO A 23 -36.33 10.40 33.60
N ASP A 24 -36.96 9.91 32.53
CA ASP A 24 -36.96 8.50 32.13
C ASP A 24 -35.56 7.95 31.80
N LEU A 25 -34.65 8.82 31.36
CA LEU A 25 -33.28 8.47 31.00
C LEU A 25 -32.30 8.72 32.14
N LYS A 26 -32.53 9.79 32.91
CA LYS A 26 -31.71 10.19 34.05
C LYS A 26 -31.57 9.05 35.08
N ASP A 27 -32.66 8.38 35.41
CA ASP A 27 -32.67 7.32 36.43
C ASP A 27 -32.07 5.99 35.94
N ARG A 28 -31.95 5.83 34.61
CA ARG A 28 -31.49 4.60 33.96
C ARG A 28 -30.04 4.65 33.51
N LEU A 29 -29.38 5.80 33.61
CA LEU A 29 -28.03 6.04 33.11
C LEU A 29 -27.13 6.51 34.24
N LYS A 30 -26.01 5.83 34.41
CA LYS A 30 -24.92 6.22 35.29
C LYS A 30 -23.84 6.90 34.46
N VAL A 31 -23.11 7.85 35.04
CA VAL A 31 -21.91 8.41 34.39
C VAL A 31 -20.71 7.58 34.84
N ASP A 32 -19.98 7.01 33.88
CA ASP A 32 -18.73 6.30 34.12
C ASP A 32 -17.65 6.81 33.15
N ASN A 33 -16.53 7.31 33.69
CA ASN A 33 -15.37 7.75 32.91
C ASN A 33 -15.72 8.68 31.72
N GLY A 34 -16.64 9.62 31.92
CA GLY A 34 -17.05 10.55 30.87
C GLY A 34 -18.01 9.96 29.83
N ARG A 35 -18.64 8.81 30.10
CA ARG A 35 -19.61 8.13 29.23
C ARG A 35 -20.90 7.84 30.01
N TYR A 36 -22.02 7.68 29.31
CA TYR A 36 -23.22 7.14 29.95
C TYR A 36 -23.19 5.62 29.89
N TYR A 37 -23.54 4.99 31.00
CA TYR A 37 -23.62 3.55 31.13
C TYR A 37 -24.97 3.13 31.70
N ARG A 38 -25.60 2.16 31.05
CA ARG A 38 -26.80 1.48 31.51
C ARG A 38 -26.43 0.03 31.84
N GLY A 39 -26.45 -0.31 33.12
CA GLY A 39 -26.12 -1.64 33.61
C GLY A 39 -25.90 -1.65 35.13
N ASN A 40 -25.58 -2.83 35.66
CA ASN A 40 -25.32 -2.99 37.09
C ASN A 40 -23.94 -2.45 37.48
N ASP A 41 -22.89 -2.93 36.82
CA ASP A 41 -21.49 -2.60 37.13
C ASP A 41 -20.66 -2.31 35.86
N PRO A 42 -20.24 -1.06 35.64
CA PRO A 42 -19.38 -0.69 34.52
C PRO A 42 -18.05 -1.46 34.47
N ALA A 43 -17.53 -1.94 35.61
CA ALA A 43 -16.29 -2.72 35.67
C ALA A 43 -16.48 -4.19 35.25
N HIS A 44 -17.71 -4.70 35.28
CA HIS A 44 -18.08 -6.07 34.91
C HIS A 44 -19.31 -6.07 33.99
N PRO A 45 -19.17 -5.62 32.72
CA PRO A 45 -20.30 -5.48 31.81
C PRO A 45 -20.92 -6.83 31.45
N GLU A 46 -22.25 -6.90 31.51
CA GLU A 46 -23.06 -8.07 31.20
C GLU A 46 -23.80 -7.90 29.85
N VAL A 47 -24.25 -9.02 29.28
CA VAL A 47 -25.05 -9.00 28.04
C VAL A 47 -26.36 -8.26 28.29
N GLY A 48 -26.55 -7.13 27.62
CA GLY A 48 -27.71 -6.23 27.79
C GLY A 48 -27.35 -4.84 28.29
N ASP A 49 -26.11 -4.65 28.77
CA ASP A 49 -25.60 -3.34 29.15
C ASP A 49 -25.31 -2.47 27.94
N VAL A 50 -25.47 -1.15 28.11
CA VAL A 50 -25.29 -0.17 27.04
C VAL A 50 -24.36 0.94 27.50
N THR A 51 -23.29 1.18 26.74
CA THR A 51 -22.40 2.34 26.90
C THR A 51 -22.63 3.31 25.76
N VAL A 52 -22.84 4.58 26.08
CA VAL A 52 -22.99 5.68 25.11
C VAL A 52 -21.84 6.67 25.30
N GLU A 53 -21.05 6.82 24.26
CA GLU A 53 -19.98 7.81 24.17
C GLU A 53 -20.36 8.88 23.15
N PHE A 54 -20.07 10.14 23.47
CA PHE A 54 -20.22 11.25 22.54
C PHE A 54 -18.86 11.71 22.07
N GLN A 55 -18.77 12.07 20.80
CA GLN A 55 -17.60 12.69 20.22
C GLN A 55 -18.00 14.02 19.59
N GLN A 56 -17.07 14.97 19.56
CA GLN A 56 -17.28 16.27 18.97
C GLN A 56 -16.12 16.64 18.06
N VAL A 57 -16.42 17.37 16.98
CA VAL A 57 -15.43 17.97 16.10
C VAL A 57 -15.48 19.48 16.32
N ARG A 58 -14.42 20.06 16.88
CA ARG A 58 -14.34 21.51 17.11
C ARG A 58 -14.15 22.26 15.79
N PRO A 59 -14.71 23.48 15.64
CA PRO A 59 -14.42 24.33 14.50
C PRO A 59 -12.91 24.47 14.32
N THR A 60 -12.39 23.97 13.21
CA THR A 60 -10.96 23.91 12.92
C THR A 60 -10.74 24.44 11.52
N THR A 61 -9.64 25.18 11.32
CA THR A 61 -9.23 25.63 9.99
C THR A 61 -8.87 24.42 9.14
N VAL A 62 -9.43 24.35 7.94
CA VAL A 62 -9.16 23.29 6.96
C VAL A 62 -8.80 23.91 5.62
N SER A 63 -7.98 23.21 4.85
CA SER A 63 -7.67 23.49 3.46
C SER A 63 -8.35 22.45 2.58
N LEU A 64 -9.00 22.88 1.51
CA LEU A 64 -9.86 22.04 0.67
C LEU A 64 -9.45 22.16 -0.80
N LEU A 65 -9.29 21.02 -1.47
CA LEU A 65 -9.21 20.90 -2.92
C LEU A 65 -10.50 20.27 -3.43
N ALA A 66 -11.36 21.07 -4.04
CA ALA A 66 -12.63 20.68 -4.65
C ALA A 66 -13.07 21.72 -5.70
N GLN A 67 -14.06 21.40 -6.53
CA GLN A 67 -14.69 22.36 -7.45
C GLN A 67 -15.70 23.22 -6.68
N GLN A 68 -15.64 24.54 -6.85
CA GLN A 68 -16.67 25.44 -6.32
C GLN A 68 -17.94 25.33 -7.18
N ALA A 69 -19.08 25.08 -6.53
CA ALA A 69 -20.39 24.99 -7.14
C ALA A 69 -21.38 25.87 -6.35
N GLY A 70 -21.54 27.13 -6.79
CA GLY A 70 -22.31 28.14 -6.07
C GLY A 70 -21.75 28.38 -4.66
N ASP A 71 -22.61 28.16 -3.66
CA ASP A 71 -22.29 28.30 -2.23
C ASP A 71 -21.72 27.01 -1.61
N SER A 72 -21.40 26.00 -2.43
CA SER A 72 -20.89 24.71 -1.96
C SER A 72 -19.70 24.21 -2.76
N PHE A 73 -19.22 23.02 -2.40
CA PHE A 73 -18.10 22.34 -3.04
C PHE A 73 -18.54 20.97 -3.53
N GLN A 74 -18.10 20.60 -4.71
CA GLN A 74 -18.30 19.28 -5.29
C GLN A 74 -16.97 18.68 -5.77
N PRO A 75 -16.86 17.34 -5.86
CA PRO A 75 -15.66 16.71 -6.38
C PRO A 75 -15.32 17.21 -7.79
N PHE A 76 -14.07 17.64 -8.00
CA PHE A 76 -13.62 18.05 -9.33
C PHE A 76 -13.19 16.82 -10.12
N GLN A 77 -13.93 16.49 -11.18
CA GLN A 77 -13.57 15.35 -12.03
C GLN A 77 -12.38 15.69 -12.93
N THR A 78 -11.29 14.95 -12.77
CA THR A 78 -10.11 15.12 -13.63
C THR A 78 -10.28 14.39 -14.95
N ARG A 79 -9.54 14.83 -15.98
CA ARG A 79 -9.44 14.10 -17.26
C ARG A 79 -8.81 12.71 -17.10
N ALA A 80 -8.08 12.47 -16.02
CA ALA A 80 -7.44 11.19 -15.72
C ALA A 80 -8.42 10.16 -15.13
N GLY A 81 -9.66 10.56 -14.80
CA GLY A 81 -10.71 9.67 -14.26
C GLY A 81 -10.89 9.76 -12.75
N ASP A 82 -9.89 10.28 -12.02
CA ASP A 82 -9.98 10.47 -10.57
C ASP A 82 -10.67 11.79 -10.21
N ALA A 83 -11.52 11.75 -9.18
CA ALA A 83 -12.15 12.94 -8.62
C ALA A 83 -11.24 13.58 -7.55
N ILE A 84 -10.97 14.89 -7.67
CA ILE A 84 -10.30 15.67 -6.64
C ILE A 84 -11.36 16.14 -5.64
N ASP A 85 -11.34 15.51 -4.46
CA ASP A 85 -12.12 15.89 -3.28
C ASP A 85 -11.27 15.59 -2.04
N ARG A 86 -10.35 16.51 -1.72
CA ARG A 86 -9.35 16.32 -0.66
C ARG A 86 -9.42 17.43 0.36
N LEU A 87 -9.58 17.05 1.62
CA LEU A 87 -9.58 17.92 2.78
C LEU A 87 -8.31 17.66 3.60
N GLN A 88 -7.65 18.72 4.04
CA GLN A 88 -6.51 18.66 4.95
C GLN A 88 -6.77 19.61 6.11
N VAL A 89 -6.53 19.14 7.33
CA VAL A 89 -6.62 19.99 8.53
C VAL A 89 -5.43 20.95 8.57
N GLY A 90 -5.69 22.21 8.94
CA GLY A 90 -4.71 23.29 8.99
C GLY A 90 -4.71 24.16 7.73
N THR A 91 -3.78 25.11 7.69
CA THR A 91 -3.55 26.00 6.54
C THR A 91 -2.46 25.43 5.65
N ALA A 92 -2.83 25.02 4.44
CA ALA A 92 -1.93 24.52 3.42
C ALA A 92 -2.23 25.26 2.11
N THR A 93 -1.19 25.54 1.34
CA THR A 93 -1.34 26.07 -0.02
C THR A 93 -1.82 24.96 -0.96
N ALA A 94 -2.46 25.33 -2.07
CA ALA A 94 -2.89 24.37 -3.07
C ALA A 94 -1.71 23.52 -3.58
N ASP A 95 -0.56 24.15 -3.84
CA ASP A 95 0.66 23.45 -4.28
C ASP A 95 1.14 22.43 -3.25
N ALA A 96 1.14 22.78 -1.96
CA ALA A 96 1.54 21.86 -0.90
C ALA A 96 0.58 20.66 -0.81
N MET A 97 -0.73 20.88 -0.96
CA MET A 97 -1.73 19.81 -0.95
C MET A 97 -1.55 18.85 -2.14
N PHE A 98 -1.26 19.38 -3.33
CA PHE A 98 -0.98 18.54 -4.51
C PHE A 98 0.34 17.78 -4.37
N GLN A 99 1.41 18.43 -3.90
CA GLN A 99 2.70 17.76 -3.68
C GLN A 99 2.57 16.63 -2.65
N ALA A 100 1.84 16.85 -1.56
CA ALA A 100 1.56 15.83 -0.57
C ALA A 100 0.81 14.63 -1.19
N ALA A 101 -0.22 14.87 -2.00
CA ALA A 101 -0.97 13.81 -2.67
C ALA A 101 -0.11 13.02 -3.67
N VAL A 102 0.76 13.70 -4.43
CA VAL A 102 1.69 13.04 -5.36
C VAL A 102 2.72 12.21 -4.59
N ALA A 103 3.28 12.73 -3.50
CA ALA A 103 4.25 12.04 -2.67
C ALA A 103 3.64 10.79 -2.00
N GLU A 104 2.43 10.89 -1.46
CA GLU A 104 1.69 9.76 -0.89
C GLU A 104 1.46 8.66 -1.92
N ASN A 105 0.96 9.02 -3.11
CA ASN A 105 0.75 8.06 -4.20
C ASN A 105 2.06 7.40 -4.64
N HIS A 106 3.15 8.17 -4.69
CA HIS A 106 4.47 7.64 -5.02
C HIS A 106 4.96 6.65 -3.96
N LEU A 107 4.89 7.01 -2.68
CA LEU A 107 5.29 6.17 -1.56
C LEU A 107 4.48 4.88 -1.51
N LEU A 108 3.16 4.97 -1.61
CA LEU A 108 2.26 3.81 -1.62
C LEU A 108 2.57 2.88 -2.81
N ALA A 109 2.72 3.45 -4.02
CA ALA A 109 3.01 2.65 -5.20
C ALA A 109 4.35 1.90 -5.09
N TRP A 110 5.41 2.56 -4.66
CA TRP A 110 6.72 1.91 -4.47
C TRP A 110 6.73 0.93 -3.30
N GLY A 111 6.06 1.26 -2.20
CA GLY A 111 5.89 0.36 -1.06
C GLY A 111 5.18 -0.93 -1.45
N LEU A 112 4.04 -0.83 -2.14
CA LEU A 112 3.29 -1.99 -2.63
C LEU A 112 4.09 -2.84 -3.63
N ARG A 113 4.90 -2.21 -4.49
CA ARG A 113 5.77 -2.94 -5.42
C ARG A 113 6.87 -3.71 -4.71
N LEU A 114 7.51 -3.10 -3.72
CA LEU A 114 8.56 -3.75 -2.93
C LEU A 114 7.99 -4.92 -2.13
N VAL A 115 6.88 -4.68 -1.42
CA VAL A 115 6.19 -5.73 -0.65
C VAL A 115 5.70 -6.84 -1.57
N GLY A 116 5.08 -6.50 -2.71
CA GLY A 116 4.60 -7.46 -3.69
C GLY A 116 5.72 -8.33 -4.27
N PHE A 117 6.88 -7.73 -4.57
CA PHE A 117 8.07 -8.48 -5.01
C PHE A 117 8.52 -9.51 -3.97
N PHE A 118 8.64 -9.11 -2.69
CA PHE A 118 9.07 -10.03 -1.64
C PHE A 118 8.05 -11.15 -1.40
N LEU A 119 6.76 -10.82 -1.36
CA LEU A 119 5.70 -11.82 -1.23
C LEU A 119 5.72 -12.82 -2.38
N MET A 120 5.98 -12.35 -3.61
CA MET A 120 6.10 -13.21 -4.78
C MET A 120 7.35 -14.10 -4.71
N ALA A 121 8.51 -13.54 -4.32
CA ALA A 121 9.75 -14.30 -4.15
C ALA A 121 9.60 -15.38 -3.07
N ILE A 122 8.96 -15.06 -1.95
CA ILE A 122 8.65 -16.03 -0.89
C ILE A 122 7.68 -17.09 -1.42
N GLY A 123 6.59 -16.71 -2.08
CA GLY A 123 5.62 -17.65 -2.64
C GLY A 123 6.24 -18.64 -3.62
N ILE A 124 7.07 -18.16 -4.55
CA ILE A 124 7.80 -19.02 -5.50
C ILE A 124 8.81 -19.91 -4.75
N GLY A 125 9.54 -19.36 -3.78
CA GLY A 125 10.47 -20.11 -2.95
C GLY A 125 9.79 -21.26 -2.19
N LEU A 126 8.60 -21.02 -1.65
CA LEU A 126 7.80 -22.05 -0.98
C LEU A 126 7.31 -23.14 -1.93
N VAL A 127 6.93 -22.78 -3.16
CA VAL A 127 6.54 -23.75 -4.21
C VAL A 127 7.74 -24.60 -4.65
N LEU A 128 8.92 -24.01 -4.78
CA LEU A 128 10.15 -24.71 -5.16
C LEU A 128 10.80 -25.48 -3.99
N GLY A 129 10.41 -25.19 -2.75
CA GLY A 129 10.95 -25.79 -1.53
C GLY A 129 10.88 -27.33 -1.53
N PRO A 130 9.70 -27.96 -1.74
CA PRO A 130 9.58 -29.41 -1.84
C PRO A 130 10.43 -30.03 -2.95
N LEU A 131 10.57 -29.35 -4.10
CA LEU A 131 11.45 -29.80 -5.20
C LEU A 131 12.93 -29.82 -4.77
N ALA A 132 13.36 -28.85 -3.96
CA ALA A 132 14.73 -28.79 -3.45
C ALA A 132 15.07 -29.96 -2.51
N VAL A 133 14.10 -30.44 -1.73
CA VAL A 133 14.28 -31.60 -0.83
C VAL A 133 14.54 -32.89 -1.62
N PHE A 134 13.92 -33.07 -2.80
CA PHE A 134 14.24 -34.21 -3.67
C PHE A 134 15.65 -34.14 -4.27
N ALA A 135 16.25 -32.96 -4.39
CA ALA A 135 17.62 -32.80 -4.87
C ALA A 135 18.68 -33.02 -3.76
N ASP A 136 18.29 -32.94 -2.48
CA ASP A 136 19.15 -33.21 -1.32
C ASP A 136 19.57 -34.69 -1.22
N VAL A 137 18.97 -35.59 -2.01
CA VAL A 137 19.38 -37.00 -2.12
C VAL A 137 20.78 -37.13 -2.76
N ILE A 138 21.28 -36.07 -3.43
CA ILE A 138 22.63 -36.04 -4.01
C ILE A 138 23.56 -35.13 -3.16
N PRO A 139 24.59 -35.70 -2.49
CA PRO A 139 25.37 -35.02 -1.43
C PRO A 139 26.04 -33.68 -1.78
N TRP A 140 26.35 -33.42 -3.06
CA TRP A 140 27.00 -32.18 -3.51
C TRP A 140 26.00 -31.14 -4.08
N LEU A 141 24.75 -31.53 -4.32
CA LEU A 141 23.71 -30.65 -4.88
C LEU A 141 22.92 -29.91 -3.79
N GLY A 142 22.78 -30.48 -2.58
CA GLY A 142 21.85 -29.95 -1.59
C GLY A 142 22.11 -28.52 -1.09
N SER A 143 23.37 -28.12 -0.93
CA SER A 143 23.72 -26.74 -0.52
C SER A 143 23.60 -25.73 -1.68
N ILE A 144 23.95 -26.16 -2.90
CA ILE A 144 23.82 -25.36 -4.12
C ILE A 144 22.35 -25.17 -4.49
N VAL A 145 21.52 -26.19 -4.29
CA VAL A 145 20.08 -26.15 -4.59
C VAL A 145 19.34 -25.30 -3.56
N ARG A 146 19.66 -25.35 -2.26
CA ARG A 146 19.04 -24.44 -1.28
C ARG A 146 19.36 -22.97 -1.54
N GLY A 147 20.62 -22.63 -1.84
CA GLY A 147 21.00 -21.26 -2.21
C GLY A 147 20.50 -20.85 -3.60
N GLY A 148 20.53 -21.78 -4.55
CA GLY A 148 20.07 -21.60 -5.92
C GLY A 148 18.57 -21.44 -6.05
N THR A 149 17.77 -22.14 -5.24
CA THR A 149 16.31 -22.04 -5.24
C THR A 149 15.84 -20.63 -4.87
N TRP A 150 16.45 -20.00 -3.86
CA TRP A 150 16.10 -18.61 -3.50
C TRP A 150 16.57 -17.60 -4.54
N LEU A 151 17.72 -17.85 -5.19
CA LEU A 151 18.21 -17.01 -6.28
C LEU A 151 17.30 -17.09 -7.51
N ILE A 152 16.90 -18.31 -7.89
CA ILE A 152 15.97 -18.55 -8.99
C ILE A 152 14.60 -17.96 -8.66
N ALA A 153 14.07 -18.21 -7.46
CA ALA A 153 12.79 -17.68 -7.01
C ALA A 153 12.76 -16.14 -7.06
N SER A 154 13.82 -15.49 -6.58
CA SER A 154 13.95 -14.03 -6.63
C SER A 154 14.08 -13.51 -8.05
N GLY A 155 14.82 -14.20 -8.93
CA GLY A 155 14.96 -13.84 -10.34
C GLY A 155 13.63 -13.94 -11.10
N VAL A 156 12.89 -15.04 -10.90
CA VAL A 156 11.56 -15.21 -11.49
C VAL A 156 10.58 -14.18 -10.91
N ALA A 157 10.58 -13.96 -9.60
CA ALA A 157 9.76 -12.94 -8.95
C ALA A 157 10.05 -11.54 -9.47
N LEU A 158 11.31 -11.21 -9.75
CA LEU A 158 11.69 -9.91 -10.30
C LEU A 158 11.09 -9.71 -11.69
N VAL A 159 11.24 -10.70 -12.57
CA VAL A 159 10.69 -10.65 -13.93
C VAL A 159 9.17 -10.52 -13.90
N LEU A 160 8.49 -11.35 -13.12
CA LEU A 160 7.04 -11.31 -12.99
C LEU A 160 6.56 -9.99 -12.37
N SER A 161 7.24 -9.48 -11.34
CA SER A 161 6.92 -8.18 -10.73
C SER A 161 7.06 -7.03 -11.72
N LEU A 162 8.10 -7.03 -12.56
CA LEU A 162 8.29 -6.03 -13.63
C LEU A 162 7.17 -6.11 -14.67
N VAL A 163 6.75 -7.32 -15.06
CA VAL A 163 5.62 -7.51 -15.98
C VAL A 163 4.33 -6.99 -15.36
N THR A 164 4.04 -7.31 -14.10
CA THR A 164 2.87 -6.80 -13.38
C THR A 164 2.87 -5.26 -13.32
N ILE A 165 4.02 -4.65 -13.03
CA ILE A 165 4.16 -3.18 -13.00
C ILE A 165 3.92 -2.59 -14.38
N ALA A 166 4.47 -3.19 -15.44
CA ALA A 166 4.30 -2.72 -16.81
C ALA A 166 2.83 -2.78 -17.25
N LEU A 167 2.14 -3.88 -16.95
CA LEU A 167 0.70 -4.03 -17.22
C LEU A 167 -0.12 -2.97 -16.50
N GLY A 168 0.21 -2.66 -15.24
CA GLY A 168 -0.42 -1.57 -14.49
C GLY A 168 -0.24 -0.21 -15.18
N TRP A 169 0.96 0.12 -15.65
CA TRP A 169 1.20 1.39 -16.35
C TRP A 169 0.45 1.47 -17.69
N ILE A 170 0.25 0.37 -18.41
CA ILE A 170 -0.50 0.40 -19.68
C ILE A 170 -1.97 0.80 -19.45
N ALA A 171 -2.60 0.30 -18.38
CA ALA A 171 -3.99 0.61 -18.05
C ALA A 171 -4.19 2.08 -17.65
N TYR A 172 -3.29 2.64 -16.84
CA TYR A 172 -3.45 3.99 -16.27
C TYR A 172 -2.68 5.09 -17.03
N ARG A 173 -1.58 4.77 -17.73
CA ARG A 173 -0.78 5.70 -18.56
C ARG A 173 -0.16 4.99 -19.78
N PRO A 174 -0.95 4.72 -20.83
CA PRO A 174 -0.56 3.86 -21.96
C PRO A 174 0.75 4.27 -22.63
N VAL A 175 1.05 5.57 -22.77
CA VAL A 175 2.30 6.06 -23.38
C VAL A 175 3.53 5.63 -22.58
N ILE A 176 3.50 5.75 -21.24
CA ILE A 176 4.62 5.38 -20.38
C ILE A 176 4.75 3.85 -20.34
N GLY A 177 3.64 3.12 -20.26
CA GLY A 177 3.63 1.66 -20.28
C GLY A 177 4.28 1.09 -21.54
N ILE A 178 3.89 1.59 -22.72
CA ILE A 178 4.45 1.16 -24.01
C ILE A 178 5.94 1.51 -24.12
N ALA A 179 6.34 2.71 -23.70
CA ALA A 179 7.74 3.14 -23.76
C ALA A 179 8.65 2.25 -22.88
N VAL A 180 8.21 1.92 -21.67
CA VAL A 180 8.96 1.02 -20.76
C VAL A 180 9.04 -0.40 -21.33
N PHE A 181 7.94 -0.92 -21.90
CA PHE A 181 7.92 -2.25 -22.51
C PHE A 181 8.86 -2.35 -23.72
N ALA A 182 8.86 -1.32 -24.58
CA ALA A 182 9.77 -1.22 -25.72
C ALA A 182 11.24 -1.14 -25.27
N ALA A 183 11.54 -0.34 -24.24
CA ALA A 183 12.88 -0.24 -23.67
C ALA A 183 13.37 -1.57 -23.07
N ALA A 184 12.50 -2.29 -22.35
CA ALA A 184 12.81 -3.61 -21.81
C ALA A 184 13.09 -4.64 -22.93
N GLY A 185 12.27 -4.63 -23.99
CA GLY A 185 12.50 -5.47 -25.17
C GLY A 185 13.82 -5.16 -25.88
N ALA A 186 14.13 -3.88 -26.09
CA ALA A 186 15.39 -3.45 -26.69
C ALA A 186 16.61 -3.86 -25.85
N ALA A 187 16.53 -3.71 -24.52
CA ALA A 187 17.58 -4.14 -23.60
C ALA A 187 17.78 -5.67 -23.64
N PHE A 188 16.70 -6.44 -23.68
CA PHE A 188 16.77 -7.91 -23.81
C PHE A 188 17.42 -8.34 -25.13
N VAL A 189 17.00 -7.76 -26.27
CA VAL A 189 17.59 -8.04 -27.58
C VAL A 189 19.07 -7.64 -27.59
N GLY A 190 19.43 -6.45 -27.12
CA GLY A 190 20.81 -5.99 -27.02
C GLY A 190 21.68 -6.90 -26.16
N PHE A 191 21.19 -7.34 -25.00
CA PHE A 191 21.87 -8.30 -24.13
C PHE A 191 22.10 -9.64 -24.83
N THR A 192 21.09 -10.21 -25.50
CA THR A 192 21.24 -11.48 -26.23
C THR A 192 22.23 -11.36 -27.40
N TYR A 193 22.29 -10.20 -28.06
CA TYR A 193 23.23 -9.95 -29.15
C TYR A 193 24.68 -9.84 -28.64
N LEU A 194 24.90 -9.17 -27.50
CA LEU A 194 26.20 -9.07 -26.83
C LEU A 194 26.69 -10.42 -26.31
N VAL A 195 25.82 -11.23 -25.71
CA VAL A 195 26.17 -12.58 -25.22
C VAL A 195 26.46 -13.53 -26.38
N ARG A 196 25.70 -13.46 -27.47
CA ARG A 196 25.98 -14.23 -28.71
C ARG A 196 27.27 -13.76 -29.40
N GLY A 197 27.58 -12.47 -29.37
CA GLY A 197 28.83 -11.91 -29.89
C GLY A 197 30.06 -12.36 -29.11
N ARG A 198 29.97 -12.43 -27.77
CA ARG A 198 31.05 -12.95 -26.91
C ARG A 198 31.32 -14.45 -27.09
N ARG A 199 30.30 -15.25 -27.41
CA ARG A 199 30.46 -16.69 -27.73
C ARG A 199 31.09 -16.95 -29.11
N ARG A 200 31.22 -15.93 -29.97
CA ARG A 200 31.82 -16.03 -31.31
C ARG A 200 33.28 -15.55 -31.37
N ALA A 201 33.91 -15.16 -30.25
CA ALA A 201 35.34 -14.91 -30.22
C ALA A 201 36.09 -16.24 -30.46
N PRO A 202 36.85 -16.41 -31.55
CA PRO A 202 37.49 -17.67 -31.88
C PRO A 202 38.61 -17.99 -30.88
N ASN A 203 38.65 -19.25 -30.45
CA ASN A 203 39.78 -19.86 -29.76
C ASN A 203 41.04 -19.59 -30.62
N ARG A 204 41.96 -18.74 -30.15
CA ARG A 204 43.26 -18.58 -30.83
C ARG A 204 43.98 -19.91 -30.73
N GLU A 205 44.05 -20.63 -31.84
CA GLU A 205 44.81 -21.87 -32.00
C GLU A 205 46.25 -21.64 -31.52
N MET A 206 46.61 -22.33 -30.43
CA MET A 206 47.99 -22.54 -30.04
C MET A 206 48.58 -23.51 -31.07
N MET A 207 49.38 -22.98 -31.99
CA MET A 207 50.09 -23.81 -32.97
C MET A 207 51.08 -24.74 -32.24
N PRO A 208 51.12 -26.05 -32.57
CA PRO A 208 52.11 -26.95 -32.03
C PRO A 208 53.48 -26.62 -32.65
N GLY A 209 54.50 -26.63 -31.80
CA GLY A 209 55.86 -26.33 -32.21
C GLY A 209 56.43 -27.33 -33.21
N THR A 210 57.52 -26.92 -33.85
CA THR A 210 58.45 -27.78 -34.59
C THR A 210 59.77 -27.03 -34.78
N PRO A 211 60.89 -27.75 -35.01
CA PRO A 211 61.65 -28.56 -34.07
C PRO A 211 62.86 -27.81 -33.48
#